data_AF-A0A9W9ZLF9-F1
#
_entry.id   AF-A0A9W9ZLF9-F1
#
_cell.length_a   1.000
_cell.length_b   1.000
_cell.length_c   1.000
_cell.angle_alpha   90.00
_cell.angle_beta   90.00
_cell.angle_gamma   90.00
#
_symmetry.space_group_name_H-M   'P 1'
#
loop_
_entity.id
_entity.type
_entity.pdbx_description
1 polymer ?
#
loop_
_entity_poly.entity_id
_entity_poly.type
_entity_poly.pdbx_seq_one_letter_code
_entity_poly.pdbx_strand_id
1 'polypeptide(L)'
;MNIEQLLEAAKIIEERDEAKKQSQASVKRDRKPTKRSPSYRRAHLRDCLELLKELVPSPPEHQKATTLALLQSAQQYIEVLQVSEKEAVDTKKKLNQERYALQRRLDSLQGRSDKTMIGIKRPRHSEGESSTSSEEIDVENDEETGYASSESEDRFSTGSSAGSDGGLTANSRRVK
;
A
#
# COMPACT_ATOMS: atom_id res chain seq x y z
N MET A 1 24.55 -7.07 -4.45
CA MET A 1 24.08 -5.68 -4.32
C MET A 1 23.98 -5.39 -2.83
N ASN A 2 24.80 -4.49 -2.31
CA ASN A 2 24.98 -4.32 -0.85
C ASN A 2 23.98 -3.29 -0.31
N ILE A 3 23.50 -3.47 0.92
CA ILE A 3 22.50 -2.59 1.58
C ILE A 3 22.95 -1.12 1.60
N GLU A 4 24.25 -0.88 1.71
CA GLU A 4 24.86 0.44 1.70
C GLU A 4 24.65 1.15 0.35
N GLN A 5 24.74 0.40 -0.75
CA GLN A 5 24.52 0.94 -2.11
C GLN A 5 23.06 1.37 -2.29
N LEU A 6 22.12 0.65 -1.67
CA LEU A 6 20.69 0.98 -1.74
C LEU A 6 20.36 2.23 -0.90
N LEU A 7 20.98 2.38 0.27
CA LEU A 7 20.82 3.57 1.12
C LEU A 7 21.44 4.82 0.48
N GLU A 8 22.61 4.67 -0.15
CA GLU A 8 23.26 5.75 -0.88
C GLU A 8 22.44 6.18 -2.09
N ALA A 9 21.89 5.22 -2.85
CA ALA A 9 20.98 5.52 -3.96
C ALA A 9 19.70 6.23 -3.49
N ALA A 10 19.12 5.83 -2.36
CA ALA A 10 17.94 6.48 -1.80
C ALA A 10 18.21 7.94 -1.40
N LYS A 11 19.36 8.21 -0.77
CA LYS A 11 19.80 9.56 -0.38
C LYS A 11 19.95 10.48 -1.61
N ILE A 12 20.54 9.96 -2.69
CA ILE A 12 20.73 10.72 -3.94
C ILE A 12 19.39 11.09 -4.60
N ILE A 13 18.36 10.23 -4.49
CA ILE A 13 17.03 10.51 -5.03
C ILE A 13 16.34 11.62 -4.23
N GLU A 14 16.43 11.57 -2.90
CA GLU A 14 15.83 12.58 -2.00
C GLU A 14 16.39 14.00 -2.26
N GLU A 15 17.73 14.14 -2.36
CA GLU A 15 18.38 15.44 -2.66
C GLU A 15 17.96 16.01 -4.02
N ARG A 16 17.74 15.15 -5.03
CA ARG A 16 17.29 15.58 -6.37
C ARG A 16 15.86 16.10 -6.36
N ASP A 17 14.98 15.51 -5.56
CA ASP A 17 13.59 15.94 -5.47
C ASP A 17 13.44 17.24 -4.67
N GLU A 18 14.29 17.47 -3.66
CA GLU A 18 14.40 18.76 -2.97
C GLU A 18 14.87 19.88 -3.90
N ALA A 19 15.89 19.63 -4.72
CA ALA A 19 16.40 20.59 -5.70
C ALA A 19 15.36 20.95 -6.78
N LYS A 20 14.54 19.98 -7.22
CA LYS A 20 13.41 20.24 -8.13
C LYS A 20 12.34 21.11 -7.48
N LYS A 21 12.05 20.90 -6.20
CA LYS A 21 11.06 21.70 -5.44
C LYS A 21 11.51 23.17 -5.31
N GLN A 22 12.81 23.40 -5.10
CA GLN A 22 13.38 24.74 -4.94
C GLN A 22 13.42 25.52 -6.27
N SER A 23 13.74 24.85 -7.37
CA SER A 23 13.69 25.45 -8.72
C SER A 23 12.25 25.75 -9.17
N GLN A 24 11.28 24.86 -8.91
CA GLN A 24 9.87 25.10 -9.21
C GLN A 24 9.24 26.25 -8.41
N ALA A 25 9.70 26.48 -7.18
CA ALA A 25 9.23 27.57 -6.32
C ALA A 25 9.70 28.96 -6.80
N SER A 26 10.85 29.03 -7.47
CA SER A 26 11.45 30.30 -7.90
C SER A 26 10.77 30.95 -9.11
N VAL A 27 10.08 30.18 -9.96
CA VAL A 27 9.43 30.66 -11.20
C VAL A 27 8.05 31.31 -10.96
N LYS A 28 7.50 31.21 -9.74
CA LYS A 28 6.14 31.70 -9.42
C LYS A 28 6.08 33.07 -8.75
N ARG A 29 7.16 33.86 -8.78
CA ARG A 29 7.18 35.19 -8.16
C ARG A 29 7.12 36.28 -9.23
N ASP A 30 6.19 37.20 -9.03
CA ASP A 30 5.97 38.44 -9.80
C ASP A 30 5.12 38.38 -11.08
N ARG A 31 3.89 37.87 -10.95
CA ARG A 31 2.77 38.40 -11.75
C ARG A 31 1.84 39.20 -10.85
N LYS A 32 2.04 40.52 -10.85
CA LYS A 32 1.13 41.56 -10.35
C LYS A 32 -0.33 41.16 -10.64
N PRO A 33 -1.31 41.33 -9.72
CA PRO A 33 -2.69 40.94 -9.96
C PRO A 33 -3.33 41.89 -10.97
N THR A 34 -3.08 41.66 -12.25
CA THR A 34 -3.91 42.18 -13.33
C THR A 34 -5.30 41.58 -13.10
N LYS A 35 -6.33 42.42 -13.03
CA LYS A 35 -7.73 41.98 -13.04
C LYS A 35 -7.96 41.23 -14.35
N ARG A 36 -7.68 39.93 -14.34
CA ARG A 36 -7.86 39.02 -15.47
C ARG A 36 -9.29 39.11 -15.95
N SER A 37 -9.50 39.08 -17.27
CA SER A 37 -10.85 39.12 -17.85
C SER A 37 -11.72 37.96 -17.32
N PRO A 38 -13.05 38.11 -17.34
CA PRO A 38 -13.96 37.00 -17.02
C PRO A 38 -13.72 35.75 -17.90
N SER A 39 -13.32 35.94 -19.16
CA SER A 39 -13.00 34.83 -20.08
C SER A 39 -11.77 34.04 -19.63
N TYR A 40 -10.69 34.72 -19.22
CA TYR A 40 -9.51 34.06 -18.67
C TYR A 40 -9.83 33.28 -17.40
N ARG A 41 -10.62 33.86 -16.48
CA ARG A 41 -11.01 33.17 -15.23
C ARG A 41 -11.82 31.91 -15.52
N ARG A 42 -12.72 31.95 -16.51
CA ARG A 42 -13.49 30.77 -16.94
C ARG A 42 -12.62 29.71 -17.59
N ALA A 43 -11.69 30.09 -18.47
CA ALA A 43 -10.76 29.15 -19.09
C ALA A 43 -9.93 28.44 -18.02
N HIS A 44 -9.31 29.20 -17.12
CA HIS A 44 -8.50 28.63 -16.04
C HIS A 44 -9.29 27.68 -15.14
N LEU A 45 -10.55 28.01 -14.81
CA LEU A 45 -11.40 27.12 -14.03
C LEU A 45 -11.66 25.80 -14.75
N ARG A 46 -11.84 25.82 -16.09
CA ARG A 46 -12.02 24.59 -16.87
C ARG A 46 -10.77 23.73 -16.81
N ASP A 47 -9.59 24.32 -16.98
CA ASP A 47 -8.31 23.60 -16.90
C ASP A 47 -8.12 22.96 -15.51
N CYS A 48 -8.45 23.69 -14.44
CA CYS A 48 -8.39 23.15 -13.07
C CYS A 48 -9.36 21.98 -12.84
N LEU A 49 -10.57 22.06 -13.40
CA LEU A 49 -11.56 20.98 -13.29
C LEU A 49 -11.20 19.76 -14.15
N GLU A 50 -10.51 19.96 -15.28
CA GLU A 50 -10.01 18.88 -16.11
C GLU A 50 -8.89 18.11 -15.41
N LEU A 51 -7.90 18.81 -14.86
CA LEU A 51 -6.86 18.21 -14.03
C LEU A 51 -7.45 17.45 -12.83
N LEU A 52 -8.49 17.99 -12.20
CA LEU A 52 -9.12 17.33 -11.06
C LEU A 52 -9.77 15.98 -11.45
N LYS A 53 -10.32 15.87 -12.67
CA LYS A 53 -10.88 14.60 -13.17
C LYS A 53 -9.83 13.52 -13.39
N GLU A 54 -8.60 13.91 -13.72
CA GLU A 54 -7.50 12.96 -13.91
C GLU A 54 -6.97 12.40 -12.58
N LEU A 55 -7.05 13.21 -11.51
CA LEU A 55 -6.53 12.85 -10.19
C LEU A 55 -7.52 12.06 -9.32
N VAL A 56 -8.82 12.27 -9.53
CA VAL A 56 -9.87 11.69 -8.69
C VAL A 56 -10.43 10.43 -9.37
N PRO A 57 -10.64 9.33 -8.63
CA PRO A 57 -11.33 8.15 -9.17
C PRO A 57 -12.66 8.57 -9.81
N SER A 58 -12.89 8.15 -11.05
CA SER A 58 -14.10 8.53 -11.77
C SER A 58 -15.34 8.17 -10.96
N PRO A 59 -16.29 9.10 -10.78
CA PRO A 59 -17.59 8.77 -10.23
C PRO A 59 -18.25 7.65 -11.05
N PRO A 60 -19.06 6.79 -10.41
CA PRO A 60 -19.80 5.74 -11.10
C PRO A 60 -20.66 6.32 -12.24
N GLU A 61 -20.80 5.61 -13.35
CA GLU A 61 -21.50 6.07 -14.56
C GLU A 61 -22.98 6.45 -14.32
N HIS A 62 -23.60 5.90 -13.28
CA HIS A 62 -24.98 6.24 -12.87
C HIS A 62 -25.10 7.58 -12.13
N GLN A 63 -24.00 8.19 -11.69
CA GLN A 63 -23.97 9.53 -11.13
C GLN A 63 -23.67 10.55 -12.22
N LYS A 64 -24.51 11.58 -12.33
CA LYS A 64 -24.30 12.65 -13.31
C LYS A 64 -22.94 13.32 -13.04
N ALA A 65 -22.08 13.34 -14.07
CA ALA A 65 -20.81 14.05 -14.07
C ALA A 65 -21.04 15.57 -13.96
N THR A 66 -21.20 16.04 -12.72
CA THR A 66 -21.39 17.45 -12.37
C THR A 66 -20.15 17.96 -11.63
N THR A 67 -19.90 19.26 -11.68
CA THR A 67 -18.80 19.87 -10.91
C THR A 67 -18.94 19.60 -9.41
N LEU A 68 -20.17 19.58 -8.88
CA LEU A 68 -20.41 19.28 -7.46
C LEU A 68 -20.02 17.84 -7.11
N ALA A 69 -20.44 16.85 -7.92
CA ALA A 69 -20.08 15.44 -7.70
C ALA A 69 -18.56 15.22 -7.78
N LEU A 70 -17.87 15.90 -8.69
CA LEU A 70 -16.41 15.87 -8.78
C LEU A 70 -15.75 16.44 -7.51
N LEU A 71 -16.25 17.56 -6.99
CA LEU A 71 -15.71 18.17 -5.77
C LEU A 71 -15.96 17.29 -4.53
N GLN A 72 -17.12 16.64 -4.44
CA GLN A 72 -17.44 15.72 -3.35
C GLN A 72 -16.59 14.45 -3.39
N SER A 73 -16.44 13.83 -4.58
CA SER A 73 -15.56 12.67 -4.75
C SER A 73 -14.08 13.01 -4.50
N ALA A 74 -13.63 14.21 -4.89
CA ALA A 74 -12.28 14.68 -4.57
C ALA A 74 -12.05 14.77 -3.06
N GLN A 75 -13.01 15.32 -2.32
CA GLN A 75 -12.93 15.42 -0.87
C GLN A 75 -12.87 14.02 -0.22
N GLN A 76 -13.73 13.11 -0.63
CA GLN A 76 -13.72 11.72 -0.14
C GLN A 76 -12.41 11.00 -0.49
N TYR A 77 -11.88 11.22 -1.69
CA TYR A 77 -10.64 10.60 -2.12
C TYR A 77 -9.43 11.07 -1.29
N ILE A 78 -9.40 12.34 -0.90
CA ILE A 78 -8.39 12.85 0.04
C ILE A 78 -8.47 12.10 1.38
N GLU A 79 -9.67 11.89 1.92
CA GLU A 79 -9.86 11.15 3.18
C GLU A 79 -9.40 9.70 3.05
N VAL A 80 -9.72 9.03 1.95
CA VAL A 80 -9.26 7.64 1.67
C VAL A 80 -7.73 7.58 1.58
N LEU A 81 -7.11 8.52 0.86
CA LEU A 81 -5.65 8.57 0.73
C LEU A 81 -4.97 8.78 2.08
N GLN A 82 -5.53 9.61 2.96
CA GLN A 82 -4.99 9.84 4.30
C GLN A 82 -5.04 8.57 5.17
N VAL A 83 -6.14 7.82 5.10
CA VAL A 83 -6.27 6.54 5.81
C VAL A 83 -5.26 5.52 5.25
N SER A 84 -5.19 5.39 3.92
CA SER A 84 -4.26 4.48 3.25
C SER A 84 -2.80 4.81 3.55
N GLU A 85 -2.43 6.09 3.59
CA GLU A 85 -1.08 6.54 3.97
C GLU A 85 -0.73 6.10 5.39
N LYS A 86 -1.66 6.26 6.33
CA LYS A 86 -1.47 5.81 7.72
C LYS A 86 -1.27 4.29 7.79
N GLU A 87 -2.10 3.52 7.10
CA GLU A 87 -1.99 2.05 7.06
C GLU A 87 -0.68 1.59 6.40
N ALA A 88 -0.24 2.26 5.33
CA ALA A 88 1.04 2.00 4.67
C ALA A 88 2.23 2.25 5.62
N VAL A 89 2.17 3.29 6.45
CA VAL A 89 3.19 3.56 7.48
C VAL A 89 3.20 2.47 8.55
N ASP A 90 2.03 2.05 9.03
CA ASP A 90 1.92 1.02 10.07
C ASP A 90 2.39 -0.36 9.56
N THR A 91 2.01 -0.73 8.34
CA THR A 91 2.48 -1.97 7.70
C THR A 91 3.98 -1.95 7.47
N LYS A 92 4.55 -0.84 6.96
CA LYS A 92 6.01 -0.66 6.85
C LYS A 92 6.70 -0.82 8.20
N LYS A 93 6.13 -0.28 9.29
CA LYS A 93 6.68 -0.42 10.64
C LYS A 93 6.68 -1.87 11.10
N LYS A 94 5.57 -2.59 10.91
CA LYS A 94 5.44 -4.01 11.24
C LYS A 94 6.49 -4.86 10.50
N LEU A 95 6.61 -4.68 9.19
CA LEU A 95 7.59 -5.39 8.37
C LEU A 95 9.02 -5.12 8.81
N ASN A 96 9.35 -3.88 9.20
CA ASN A 96 10.68 -3.57 9.74
C ASN A 96 10.97 -4.25 11.07
N GLN A 97 9.97 -4.38 11.95
CA GLN A 97 10.10 -5.13 13.20
C GLN A 97 10.32 -6.61 12.94
N GLU A 98 9.57 -7.21 12.01
CA GLU A 98 9.74 -8.60 11.59
C GLU A 98 11.12 -8.84 10.98
N ARG A 99 11.56 -7.96 10.06
CA ARG A 99 12.90 -8.01 9.48
C ARG A 99 13.98 -7.97 10.56
N TYR A 100 13.85 -7.08 11.54
CA TYR A 100 14.80 -6.98 12.64
C TYR A 100 14.81 -8.23 13.54
N ALA A 101 13.63 -8.80 13.83
CA ALA A 101 13.52 -10.04 14.61
C ALA A 101 14.14 -11.24 13.86
N LEU A 102 13.91 -11.33 12.55
CA LEU A 102 14.52 -12.36 11.71
C LEU A 102 16.04 -12.20 11.63
N GLN A 103 16.55 -10.97 11.48
CA GLN A 103 17.99 -10.70 11.49
C GLN A 103 18.62 -11.14 12.81
N ARG A 104 18.02 -10.77 13.95
CA ARG A 104 18.47 -11.22 15.27
C ARG A 104 18.50 -12.74 15.41
N ARG A 105 17.53 -13.43 14.82
CA ARG A 105 17.45 -14.90 14.81
C ARG A 105 18.56 -15.51 13.95
N LEU A 106 18.83 -14.93 12.77
CA LEU A 106 19.93 -15.34 11.90
C LEU A 106 21.27 -15.16 12.60
N ASP A 107 21.53 -13.98 13.18
CA ASP A 107 22.77 -13.70 13.93
C ASP A 107 22.97 -14.69 15.09
N SER A 108 21.88 -15.11 15.74
CA SER A 108 21.94 -16.10 16.81
C SER A 108 22.25 -17.52 16.30
N LEU A 109 21.76 -17.88 15.11
CA LEU A 109 22.05 -19.18 14.49
C LEU A 109 23.49 -19.22 13.93
N GLN A 110 23.94 -18.14 13.28
CA GLN A 110 25.31 -17.99 12.78
C GLN A 110 26.33 -17.88 13.94
N GLY A 111 26.02 -17.09 14.96
CA GLY A 111 26.85 -16.99 16.16
C GLY A 111 26.90 -18.29 16.99
N ARG A 112 25.91 -19.18 16.83
CA ARG A 112 25.97 -20.55 17.37
C ARG A 112 26.90 -21.43 16.53
N SER A 113 26.81 -21.41 15.20
CA SER A 113 27.70 -22.20 14.34
C SER A 113 29.17 -21.85 14.57
N ASP A 114 29.52 -20.57 14.73
CA ASP A 114 30.89 -20.13 14.97
C ASP A 114 31.42 -20.58 16.34
N LYS A 115 30.57 -20.54 17.38
CA LYS A 115 30.92 -21.00 18.73
C LYS A 115 31.04 -22.53 18.84
N THR A 116 30.25 -23.30 18.10
CA THR A 116 30.40 -24.77 18.03
C THR A 116 31.59 -25.22 17.18
N MET A 117 32.01 -24.43 16.18
CA MET A 117 33.19 -24.73 15.36
C MET A 117 34.52 -24.47 16.09
N ILE A 118 34.56 -23.49 17.00
CA ILE A 118 35.78 -23.17 17.79
C ILE A 118 36.01 -24.18 18.95
N GLY A 119 35.02 -25.01 19.28
CA GLY A 119 35.07 -26.00 20.36
C GLY A 119 35.66 -27.37 20.01
N ILE A 120 35.88 -27.68 18.73
CA ILE A 120 36.46 -28.97 18.32
C ILE A 120 37.91 -28.77 17.88
N LYS A 121 38.79 -28.50 18.85
CA LYS A 121 40.22 -28.77 18.69
C LYS A 121 40.39 -30.29 18.59
N ARG A 122 40.25 -30.85 17.38
CA ARG A 122 40.65 -32.24 17.11
C ARG A 122 42.17 -32.36 17.33
N PRO A 123 42.63 -33.44 17.98
CA PRO A 123 44.04 -33.75 18.02
C PRO A 123 44.48 -34.18 16.61
N ARG A 124 45.54 -33.51 16.14
CA ARG A 124 46.58 -33.91 15.18
C ARG A 124 46.36 -35.07 14.17
N HIS A 125 46.98 -34.85 13.00
CA HIS A 125 47.63 -35.80 12.07
C HIS A 125 46.91 -36.24 10.77
N SER A 126 47.73 -36.26 9.70
CA SER A 126 47.68 -36.93 8.38
C SER A 126 46.73 -36.48 7.27
N GLU A 127 47.35 -35.96 6.19
CA GLU A 127 47.31 -36.42 4.79
C GLU A 127 45.97 -37.00 4.26
N GLY A 128 45.50 -36.46 3.13
CA GLY A 128 44.44 -37.10 2.34
C GLY A 128 43.60 -36.11 1.53
N GLU A 129 44.06 -35.85 0.31
CA GLU A 129 43.24 -35.62 -0.90
C GLU A 129 41.76 -36.04 -0.83
N SER A 130 40.86 -35.22 -1.37
CA SER A 130 39.93 -35.64 -2.45
C SER A 130 38.95 -34.51 -2.81
N SER A 131 38.96 -34.18 -4.09
CA SER A 131 38.05 -33.27 -4.78
C SER A 131 36.73 -33.99 -5.07
N THR A 132 35.57 -33.41 -4.75
CA THR A 132 34.31 -33.85 -5.37
C THR A 132 33.34 -32.68 -5.59
N SER A 133 33.18 -32.34 -6.87
CA SER A 133 31.95 -31.95 -7.59
C SER A 133 31.04 -30.88 -6.97
N SER A 134 31.07 -29.67 -7.55
CA SER A 134 29.92 -28.75 -7.54
C SER A 134 28.97 -29.16 -8.65
N GLU A 135 27.81 -29.71 -8.31
CA GLU A 135 26.68 -29.84 -9.22
C GLU A 135 25.82 -28.58 -9.11
N GLU A 136 25.64 -27.90 -10.24
CA GLU A 136 24.82 -26.71 -10.37
C GLU A 136 23.35 -27.12 -10.49
N ILE A 137 22.52 -26.67 -9.55
CA ILE A 137 21.06 -26.84 -9.59
C ILE A 137 20.46 -25.67 -10.38
N ASP A 138 20.09 -25.94 -11.63
CA ASP A 138 19.28 -25.06 -12.46
C ASP A 138 17.80 -25.17 -12.02
N VAL A 139 17.20 -24.07 -11.59
CA VAL A 139 15.79 -24.02 -11.20
C VAL A 139 15.05 -23.26 -12.29
N GLU A 140 14.51 -24.01 -13.24
CA GLU A 140 13.57 -23.50 -14.23
C GLU A 140 12.30 -23.00 -13.53
N ASN A 141 12.01 -21.73 -13.74
CA ASN A 141 10.82 -21.03 -13.27
C ASN A 141 9.66 -21.33 -14.23
N ASP A 142 8.82 -22.31 -13.87
CA ASP A 142 7.52 -22.53 -14.51
C ASP A 142 6.43 -21.85 -13.67
N GLU A 143 6.08 -20.62 -14.05
CA GLU A 143 4.99 -19.84 -13.44
C GLU A 143 3.74 -19.96 -14.33
N GLU A 144 3.01 -21.06 -14.19
CA GLU A 144 1.63 -21.14 -14.69
C GLU A 144 0.78 -22.08 -13.84
N THR A 145 0.14 -21.56 -12.79
CA THR A 145 -1.15 -22.11 -12.35
C THR A 145 -2.05 -21.00 -11.82
N GLY A 146 -3.15 -20.82 -12.55
CA GLY A 146 -4.19 -19.84 -12.29
C GLY A 146 -4.94 -20.04 -10.99
N TYR A 147 -5.36 -18.90 -10.46
CA TYR A 147 -6.34 -18.73 -9.40
C TYR A 147 -7.62 -19.53 -9.68
N ALA A 148 -7.93 -20.50 -8.84
CA ALA A 148 -9.28 -21.03 -8.69
C ALA A 148 -9.78 -20.70 -7.27
N SER A 149 -10.82 -19.88 -7.26
CA SER A 149 -11.61 -19.41 -6.12
C SER A 149 -11.98 -20.54 -5.16
N SER A 150 -11.73 -20.37 -3.86
CA SER A 150 -12.36 -21.15 -2.79
C SER A 150 -13.26 -20.23 -2.00
N GLU A 151 -14.56 -20.31 -2.28
CA GLU A 151 -15.63 -19.76 -1.47
C GLU A 151 -15.87 -20.67 -0.26
N SER A 152 -15.75 -20.12 0.95
CA SER A 152 -16.30 -20.71 2.16
C SER A 152 -16.88 -19.60 3.05
N GLU A 153 -18.20 -19.50 3.04
CA GLU A 153 -18.95 -18.62 3.94
C GLU A 153 -19.48 -19.44 5.11
N ASP A 154 -18.70 -19.51 6.20
CA ASP A 154 -19.20 -19.92 7.51
C ASP A 154 -19.47 -18.66 8.35
N ARG A 155 -20.74 -18.31 8.55
CA ARG A 155 -21.16 -17.34 9.59
C ARG A 155 -22.15 -17.99 10.56
N PHE A 156 -21.60 -18.48 11.66
CA PHE A 156 -22.33 -18.68 12.91
C PHE A 156 -22.57 -17.32 13.59
N SER A 157 -23.80 -17.09 14.06
CA SER A 157 -24.13 -16.33 15.28
C SER A 157 -25.61 -16.57 15.57
N THR A 158 -25.93 -17.47 16.50
CA THR A 158 -26.23 -17.21 17.93
C THR A 158 -27.40 -16.26 18.14
N GLY A 159 -28.48 -16.82 18.72
CA GLY A 159 -29.78 -16.18 18.85
C GLY A 159 -29.90 -15.18 19.99
N SER A 160 -31.06 -14.54 20.06
CA SER A 160 -31.96 -14.72 21.19
C SER A 160 -33.34 -14.14 20.91
N SER A 161 -34.30 -14.75 21.58
CA SER A 161 -35.75 -14.62 21.54
C SER A 161 -36.31 -13.30 22.06
N ALA A 162 -37.44 -12.87 21.49
CA ALA A 162 -38.51 -12.20 22.25
C ALA A 162 -39.84 -12.44 21.53
N GLY A 163 -40.74 -13.17 22.20
CA GLY A 163 -42.11 -13.36 21.73
C GLY A 163 -42.96 -12.12 21.96
N SER A 164 -44.01 -11.95 21.16
CA SER A 164 -45.26 -11.37 21.63
C SER A 164 -46.41 -11.74 20.71
N ASP A 165 -47.49 -12.14 21.36
CA ASP A 165 -48.75 -12.67 20.87
C ASP A 165 -49.70 -11.51 20.47
N GLY A 166 -50.67 -11.74 19.58
CA GLY A 166 -51.65 -10.69 19.28
C GLY A 166 -52.51 -10.84 18.03
N GLY A 167 -53.44 -11.81 18.06
CA GLY A 167 -54.88 -11.51 17.96
C GLY A 167 -55.49 -10.90 16.68
N LEU A 168 -56.38 -11.70 16.08
CA LEU A 168 -57.36 -11.41 15.02
C LEU A 168 -58.25 -10.18 15.31
N THR A 169 -58.61 -9.38 14.28
CA THR A 169 -60.01 -8.95 14.02
C THR A 169 -60.20 -8.47 12.58
N ALA A 170 -61.18 -9.04 11.89
CA ALA A 170 -61.83 -8.45 10.74
C ALA A 170 -62.86 -7.39 11.20
N ASN A 171 -62.97 -6.24 10.51
CA ASN A 171 -64.24 -5.59 10.15
C ASN A 171 -64.09 -4.20 9.48
N SER A 172 -64.63 -4.11 8.26
CA SER A 172 -65.61 -3.13 7.74
C SER A 172 -65.63 -1.65 8.17
N ARG A 173 -65.44 -0.75 7.16
CA ARG A 173 -66.30 0.42 6.74
C ARG A 173 -65.44 1.46 5.99
N ARG A 174 -65.68 1.75 4.70
CA ARG A 174 -66.65 2.68 4.05
C ARG A 174 -66.19 4.15 3.99
N VAL A 175 -66.52 4.79 2.85
CA VAL A 175 -66.53 6.22 2.42
C VAL A 175 -65.17 6.78 1.98
N LYS A 176 -65.03 7.44 0.84
CA LYS A 176 -65.95 8.34 0.13
C LYS A 176 -65.70 8.31 -1.38
#